data_AF-A0AAW2RIB2-F1
#
_entry.id   AF-A0AAW2RIB2-F1
#
_cell.length_a   1.000
_cell.length_b   1.000
_cell.length_c   1.000
_cell.angle_alpha   90.00
_cell.angle_beta   90.00
_cell.angle_gamma   90.00
#
_symmetry.space_group_name_H-M   'P 1'
#
loop_
_entity.id
_entity.type
_entity.pdbx_description
1 polymer ?
#
loop_
_entity_poly.entity_id
_entity_poly.type
_entity_poly.pdbx_seq_one_letter_code
_entity_poly.pdbx_strand_id
1 'polypeptide(L)'
;MALSSKFMQLYGDDLLLGSIAAFYVFMAPYTKVEESFNVQAMHDLLYHQHQIEKYDHLEFPGVVPRTFIGSLFVSILASPFVLAASLLHLPKLYSLYAVRLVLGCTILSTLRFFRIQIRKNFGSQVEVFFVILTALQFHVLFYCTRPLPNILAFGLVNLAYGYWFKGSFYAALNYLIFATIVFRCDILLLVSPLGLELLLSRSISLRKAILSCLVTALFCIGLTILVDSVLWRKLLWPELEVFWFNSVLNRSSEWGTHSFHWYFTSALPRSLLAAYPLFLFGVLLDRRIRFYVIPVLSFVLLYSKLPHKELRFIISSLPIFNLSAAIAASRIYNNRKKSFWKYLYVAMLGLFVISLGCTVLTFMASYENYPSGHALKALHKMGLGSEKNFLKQNICRKGTQKKKGFRCKNFRVENFTYLLSEHALIHGYKCLFSIKGFSGARLHVGFPPISLVKNPKVYVHGNAANKEVIHQTWPGC
;
A
#
# COMPACT_ATOMS: atom_id res chain seq x y z
N MET A 1 20.34 -33.43 2.61
CA MET A 1 21.17 -32.20 2.72
C MET A 1 21.29 -31.43 1.40
N ALA A 2 21.60 -32.06 0.26
CA ALA A 2 21.71 -31.39 -1.05
C ALA A 2 20.39 -30.74 -1.58
N LEU A 3 19.23 -31.34 -1.30
CA LEU A 3 17.92 -30.80 -1.70
C LEU A 3 17.60 -29.47 -0.97
N SER A 4 17.90 -29.42 0.34
CA SER A 4 17.74 -28.22 1.18
C SER A 4 18.69 -27.10 0.74
N SER A 5 19.94 -27.43 0.37
CA SER A 5 20.89 -26.46 -0.18
C SER A 5 20.42 -25.86 -1.51
N LYS A 6 19.87 -26.67 -2.42
CA LYS A 6 19.31 -26.17 -3.69
C LYS A 6 18.06 -25.31 -3.46
N PHE A 7 17.18 -25.71 -2.54
CA PHE A 7 15.98 -24.94 -2.19
C PHE A 7 16.35 -23.56 -1.65
N MET A 8 17.27 -23.48 -0.69
CA MET A 8 17.74 -22.21 -0.13
C MET A 8 18.43 -21.32 -1.17
N GLN A 9 19.16 -21.89 -2.13
CA GLN A 9 19.76 -21.13 -3.23
C GLN A 9 18.75 -20.59 -4.24
N LEU A 10 17.59 -21.25 -4.40
CA LEU A 10 16.56 -20.87 -5.39
C LEU A 10 15.45 -19.99 -4.80
N TYR A 11 15.15 -20.15 -3.51
CA TYR A 11 14.00 -19.53 -2.83
C TYR A 11 14.38 -18.77 -1.56
N GLY A 12 15.64 -18.77 -1.13
CA GLY A 12 16.06 -18.12 0.11
C GLY A 12 15.71 -16.64 0.17
N ASP A 13 15.92 -15.91 -0.93
CA ASP A 13 15.55 -14.50 -1.02
C ASP A 13 14.02 -14.27 -0.97
N ASP A 14 13.25 -15.15 -1.62
CA ASP A 14 11.78 -15.08 -1.61
C ASP A 14 11.24 -15.34 -0.20
N LEU A 15 11.83 -16.32 0.49
CA LEU A 15 11.49 -16.66 1.87
C LEU A 15 11.81 -15.48 2.80
N LEU A 16 12.97 -14.83 2.66
CA LEU A 16 13.34 -13.66 3.46
C LEU A 16 12.31 -12.52 3.32
N LEU A 17 12.00 -12.12 2.08
CA LEU A 17 11.03 -11.04 1.84
C LEU A 17 9.62 -11.45 2.28
N GLY A 18 9.24 -12.70 2.03
CA GLY A 18 7.96 -13.27 2.45
C GLY A 18 7.79 -13.31 3.97
N SER A 19 8.81 -13.72 4.72
CA SER A 19 8.79 -13.75 6.18
C SER A 19 8.64 -12.37 6.79
N ILE A 20 9.32 -11.35 6.25
CA ILE A 20 9.17 -9.96 6.70
C ILE A 20 7.76 -9.43 6.39
N ALA A 21 7.24 -9.70 5.20
CA ALA A 21 5.88 -9.30 4.82
C ALA A 21 4.82 -9.98 5.72
N ALA A 22 4.98 -11.28 5.98
CA ALA A 22 4.10 -12.04 6.87
C ALA A 22 4.16 -11.53 8.31
N PHE A 23 5.35 -11.20 8.81
CA PHE A 23 5.52 -10.56 10.12
C PHE A 23 4.68 -9.29 10.24
N TYR A 24 4.68 -8.43 9.22
CA TYR A 24 3.84 -7.22 9.22
C TYR A 24 2.33 -7.49 9.18
N VAL A 25 1.88 -8.58 8.56
CA VAL A 25 0.46 -8.98 8.57
C VAL A 25 0.01 -9.31 9.99
N PHE A 26 0.79 -10.13 10.70
CA PHE A 26 0.44 -10.56 12.06
C PHE A 26 0.59 -9.44 13.08
N MET A 27 1.60 -8.58 12.93
CA MET A 27 1.83 -7.48 13.87
C MET A 27 0.85 -6.32 13.67
N ALA A 28 0.46 -5.99 12.45
CA ALA A 28 -0.45 -4.89 12.15
C ALA A 28 -1.74 -5.40 11.46
N PRO A 29 -2.62 -6.11 12.18
CA PRO A 29 -3.75 -6.83 11.62
C PRO A 29 -4.84 -5.90 11.06
N TYR A 30 -5.06 -4.77 11.72
CA TYR A 30 -6.12 -3.81 11.39
C TYR A 30 -5.82 -3.05 10.10
N THR A 31 -6.89 -2.56 9.48
CA THR A 31 -6.87 -1.88 8.18
C THR A 31 -7.21 -0.40 8.33
N LYS A 32 -6.71 0.42 7.41
CA LYS A 32 -7.09 1.84 7.31
C LYS A 32 -8.29 2.03 6.38
N VAL A 33 -8.89 3.22 6.43
CA VAL A 33 -10.07 3.59 5.61
C VAL A 33 -9.79 3.42 4.12
N GLU A 34 -8.57 3.67 3.69
CA GLU A 34 -8.22 3.60 2.28
C GLU A 34 -8.06 2.14 1.78
N GLU A 35 -7.96 1.18 2.70
CA GLU A 35 -7.98 -0.26 2.43
C GLU A 35 -9.43 -0.80 2.43
N SER A 36 -10.40 -0.05 2.98
CA SER A 36 -11.71 -0.59 3.35
C SER A 36 -12.45 -1.20 2.16
N PHE A 37 -12.50 -0.51 1.02
CA PHE A 37 -13.25 -0.99 -0.15
C PHE A 37 -12.81 -2.40 -0.56
N ASN A 38 -11.51 -2.63 -0.78
CA ASN A 38 -11.05 -3.94 -1.23
C ASN A 38 -11.16 -4.99 -0.12
N VAL A 39 -10.98 -4.61 1.16
CA VAL A 39 -11.20 -5.52 2.29
C VAL A 39 -12.64 -6.01 2.31
N GLN A 40 -13.60 -5.10 2.23
CA GLN A 40 -15.02 -5.45 2.25
C GLN A 40 -15.43 -6.17 0.98
N ALA A 41 -14.96 -5.73 -0.19
CA ALA A 41 -15.19 -6.44 -1.45
C ALA A 41 -14.72 -7.90 -1.39
N MET A 42 -13.52 -8.16 -0.84
CA MET A 42 -13.04 -9.54 -0.66
C MET A 42 -13.88 -10.31 0.36
N HIS A 43 -14.27 -9.69 1.48
CA HIS A 43 -15.18 -10.31 2.44
C HIS A 43 -16.51 -10.71 1.78
N ASP A 44 -17.13 -9.80 1.04
CA ASP A 44 -18.45 -10.01 0.44
C ASP A 44 -18.40 -11.05 -0.67
N LEU A 45 -17.36 -11.05 -1.50
CA LEU A 45 -17.13 -12.09 -2.50
C LEU A 45 -16.97 -13.48 -1.87
N LEU A 46 -16.28 -13.58 -0.74
CA LEU A 46 -16.02 -14.86 -0.07
C LEU A 46 -17.22 -15.38 0.76
N TYR A 47 -17.95 -14.48 1.42
CA TYR A 47 -19.03 -14.85 2.36
C TYR A 47 -20.45 -14.66 1.80
N HIS A 48 -20.69 -13.62 1.00
CA HIS A 48 -22.00 -13.34 0.42
C HIS A 48 -22.15 -13.87 -1.01
N GLN A 49 -21.04 -14.05 -1.73
CA GLN A 49 -21.00 -14.69 -3.05
C GLN A 49 -22.02 -14.08 -4.02
N HIS A 50 -23.04 -14.83 -4.46
CA HIS A 50 -24.06 -14.36 -5.39
C HIS A 50 -25.08 -13.38 -4.77
N GLN A 51 -25.12 -13.23 -3.45
CA GLN A 51 -26.05 -12.34 -2.75
C GLN A 51 -25.54 -10.89 -2.76
N ILE A 52 -25.49 -10.29 -3.96
CA ILE A 52 -24.97 -8.92 -4.19
C ILE A 52 -25.68 -7.88 -3.30
N GLU A 53 -26.93 -8.12 -2.92
CA GLU A 53 -27.73 -7.22 -2.06
C GLU A 53 -27.15 -6.99 -0.68
N LYS A 54 -26.31 -7.91 -0.21
CA LYS A 54 -25.68 -7.86 1.11
C LYS A 54 -24.30 -7.22 1.08
N TYR A 55 -23.84 -6.74 -0.07
CA TYR A 55 -22.50 -6.20 -0.19
C TYR A 55 -22.41 -4.79 0.41
N ASP A 56 -21.33 -4.54 1.15
CA ASP A 56 -21.09 -3.31 1.91
C ASP A 56 -21.09 -2.06 1.01
N HIS A 57 -20.59 -2.16 -0.22
CA HIS A 57 -20.49 -1.01 -1.12
C HIS A 57 -21.85 -0.48 -1.60
N LEU A 58 -22.94 -1.25 -1.47
CA LEU A 58 -24.28 -0.76 -1.79
C LEU A 58 -24.82 0.13 -0.65
N GLU A 59 -24.51 -0.19 0.61
CA GLU A 59 -24.89 0.64 1.76
C GLU A 59 -23.89 1.80 1.99
N PHE A 60 -22.60 1.53 1.78
CA PHE A 60 -21.48 2.45 2.01
C PHE A 60 -20.61 2.65 0.74
N PRO A 61 -21.14 3.26 -0.33
CA PRO A 61 -20.49 3.35 -1.65
C PRO A 61 -19.23 4.23 -1.74
N GLY A 62 -18.71 4.73 -0.62
CA GLY A 62 -17.57 5.65 -0.60
C GLY A 62 -17.81 6.94 -1.41
N VAL A 63 -16.73 7.71 -1.60
CA VAL A 63 -16.80 8.96 -2.40
C VAL A 63 -16.86 8.63 -3.89
N VAL A 64 -16.05 7.68 -4.33
CA VAL A 64 -15.86 7.29 -5.73
C VAL A 64 -15.82 5.76 -5.82
N PRO A 65 -16.44 5.13 -6.85
CA PRO A 65 -16.36 3.69 -7.03
C PRO A 65 -14.94 3.21 -7.27
N ARG A 66 -14.72 1.93 -7.01
CA ARG A 66 -13.46 1.22 -7.19
C ARG A 66 -13.75 -0.11 -7.88
N THR A 67 -12.76 -0.63 -8.61
CA THR A 67 -12.91 -1.91 -9.31
C THR A 67 -12.86 -3.09 -8.36
N PHE A 68 -13.68 -4.11 -8.64
CA PHE A 68 -13.67 -5.41 -7.99
C PHE A 68 -12.66 -6.38 -8.61
N ILE A 69 -12.06 -6.08 -9.77
CA ILE A 69 -11.18 -7.03 -10.50
C ILE A 69 -10.06 -7.55 -9.60
N GLY A 70 -9.39 -6.66 -8.86
CA GLY A 70 -8.31 -7.06 -7.95
C GLY A 70 -8.80 -7.86 -6.75
N SER A 71 -9.91 -7.43 -6.14
CA SER A 71 -10.54 -8.12 -5.02
C SER A 71 -11.04 -9.51 -5.41
N LEU A 72 -11.60 -9.65 -6.62
CA LEU A 72 -12.02 -10.92 -7.21
C LEU A 72 -10.84 -11.87 -7.39
N PHE A 73 -9.76 -11.38 -8.02
CA PHE A 73 -8.55 -12.17 -8.21
C PHE A 73 -7.98 -12.69 -6.89
N VAL A 74 -7.83 -11.82 -5.88
CA VAL A 74 -7.31 -12.23 -4.57
C VAL A 74 -8.28 -13.18 -3.85
N SER A 75 -9.58 -12.94 -3.94
CA SER A 75 -10.60 -13.80 -3.30
C SER A 75 -10.61 -15.21 -3.88
N ILE A 76 -10.47 -15.36 -5.20
CA ILE A 76 -10.37 -16.68 -5.85
C ILE A 76 -9.18 -17.45 -5.29
N LEU A 77 -8.01 -16.81 -5.23
CA LEU A 77 -6.79 -17.43 -4.69
C LEU A 77 -6.86 -17.71 -3.18
N ALA A 78 -7.57 -16.88 -2.41
CA ALA A 78 -7.73 -17.03 -0.98
C ALA A 78 -8.85 -17.99 -0.57
N SER A 79 -9.77 -18.33 -1.48
CA SER A 79 -10.94 -19.17 -1.22
C SER A 79 -10.65 -20.51 -0.53
N PRO A 80 -9.63 -21.31 -0.90
CA PRO A 80 -9.38 -22.58 -0.19
C PRO A 80 -8.95 -22.36 1.26
N PHE A 81 -8.17 -21.32 1.54
CA PHE A 81 -7.70 -21.01 2.90
C PHE A 81 -8.82 -20.45 3.77
N VAL A 82 -9.69 -19.63 3.18
CA VAL A 82 -10.85 -19.06 3.88
C VAL A 82 -11.90 -20.14 4.13
N LEU A 83 -12.11 -21.05 3.17
CA LEU A 83 -12.97 -22.21 3.35
C LEU A 83 -12.45 -23.08 4.50
N ALA A 84 -11.16 -23.42 4.52
CA ALA A 84 -10.56 -24.17 5.63
C ALA A 84 -10.74 -23.45 6.98
N ALA A 85 -10.53 -22.14 7.04
CA ALA A 85 -10.75 -21.36 8.25
C ALA A 85 -12.23 -21.38 8.71
N SER A 86 -13.17 -21.33 7.76
CA SER A 86 -14.60 -21.39 8.05
C SER A 86 -15.06 -22.76 8.55
N LEU A 87 -14.51 -23.85 7.99
CA LEU A 87 -14.77 -25.23 8.42
C LEU A 87 -14.23 -25.49 9.83
N LEU A 88 -13.14 -24.82 10.20
CA LEU A 88 -12.57 -24.85 11.55
C LEU A 88 -13.25 -23.86 12.52
N HIS A 89 -14.34 -23.20 12.10
CA HIS A 89 -15.05 -22.19 12.88
C HIS A 89 -14.14 -21.07 13.43
N LEU A 90 -13.07 -20.72 12.70
CA LEU A 90 -12.16 -19.67 13.11
C LEU A 90 -12.81 -18.29 12.96
N PRO A 91 -12.46 -17.31 13.82
CA PRO A 91 -12.90 -15.93 13.67
C PRO A 91 -12.58 -15.34 12.29
N LYS A 92 -13.43 -14.44 11.79
CA LYS A 92 -13.23 -13.74 10.48
C LYS A 92 -11.88 -13.02 10.35
N LEU A 93 -11.20 -12.75 11.46
CA LEU A 93 -9.83 -12.21 11.47
C LEU A 93 -8.83 -13.12 10.73
N TYR A 94 -8.99 -14.44 10.79
CA TYR A 94 -8.13 -15.39 10.07
C TYR A 94 -8.32 -15.31 8.56
N SER A 95 -9.55 -15.07 8.10
CA SER A 95 -9.84 -14.81 6.69
C SER A 95 -9.16 -13.53 6.22
N LEU A 96 -9.12 -12.48 7.07
CA LEU A 96 -8.37 -11.26 6.78
C LEU A 96 -6.86 -11.52 6.65
N TYR A 97 -6.29 -12.37 7.51
CA TYR A 97 -4.88 -12.79 7.36
C TYR A 97 -4.65 -13.56 6.07
N ALA A 98 -5.53 -14.50 5.73
CA ALA A 98 -5.42 -15.31 4.52
C ALA A 98 -5.40 -14.42 3.26
N VAL A 99 -6.38 -13.53 3.08
CA VAL A 99 -6.42 -12.65 1.89
C VAL A 99 -5.21 -11.72 1.81
N ARG A 100 -4.71 -11.22 2.95
CA ARG A 100 -3.52 -10.33 2.98
C ARG A 100 -2.22 -11.07 2.68
N LEU A 101 -2.08 -12.31 3.15
CA LEU A 101 -0.95 -13.17 2.83
C LEU A 101 -0.97 -13.56 1.35
N VAL A 102 -2.13 -13.93 0.80
CA VAL A 102 -2.30 -14.24 -0.62
C VAL A 102 -1.93 -13.04 -1.49
N LEU A 103 -2.44 -11.85 -1.17
CA LEU A 103 -2.05 -10.61 -1.85
C LEU A 103 -0.54 -10.37 -1.77
N GLY A 104 0.05 -10.51 -0.57
CA GLY A 104 1.50 -10.40 -0.37
C GLY A 104 2.29 -11.36 -1.25
N CYS A 105 1.90 -12.63 -1.28
CA CYS A 105 2.50 -13.66 -2.13
C CYS A 105 2.37 -13.34 -3.62
N THR A 106 1.21 -12.84 -4.08
CA THR A 106 1.04 -12.39 -5.47
C THR A 106 2.02 -11.27 -5.80
N ILE A 107 2.08 -10.21 -4.99
CA ILE A 107 2.95 -9.06 -5.25
C ILE A 107 4.43 -9.47 -5.20
N LEU A 108 4.85 -10.25 -4.21
CA LEU A 108 6.22 -10.75 -4.12
C LEU A 108 6.57 -11.69 -5.28
N SER A 109 5.61 -12.45 -5.83
CA SER A 109 5.85 -13.27 -7.03
C SER A 109 6.09 -12.41 -8.28
N THR A 110 5.37 -11.30 -8.44
CA THR A 110 5.66 -10.33 -9.52
C THR A 110 7.03 -9.68 -9.34
N LEU A 111 7.40 -9.35 -8.09
CA LEU A 111 8.72 -8.82 -7.77
C LEU A 111 9.82 -9.85 -8.03
N ARG A 112 9.60 -11.13 -7.71
CA ARG A 112 10.50 -12.25 -8.03
C ARG A 112 10.77 -12.34 -9.53
N PHE A 113 9.72 -12.24 -10.36
CA PHE A 113 9.91 -12.20 -11.81
C PHE A 113 10.85 -11.06 -12.23
N PHE A 114 10.68 -9.86 -11.68
CA PHE A 114 11.58 -8.74 -11.92
C PHE A 114 13.01 -9.00 -11.41
N ARG A 115 13.18 -9.55 -10.20
CA ARG A 115 14.51 -9.93 -9.63
C ARG A 115 15.26 -10.92 -10.51
N ILE A 116 14.55 -11.91 -11.06
CA ILE A 116 15.15 -12.88 -11.98
C ILE A 116 15.69 -12.18 -13.23
N GLN A 117 15.03 -11.15 -13.75
CA GLN A 117 15.56 -10.38 -14.89
C GLN A 117 16.75 -9.50 -14.48
N ILE A 118 16.74 -8.93 -13.26
CA ILE A 118 17.91 -8.23 -12.71
C ILE A 118 19.12 -9.17 -12.67
N ARG A 119 18.94 -10.39 -12.15
CA ARG A 119 19.99 -11.41 -12.10
C ARG A 119 20.56 -11.71 -13.48
N LYS A 120 19.68 -11.87 -14.48
CA LYS A 120 20.08 -12.18 -15.87
C LYS A 120 20.86 -11.03 -16.52
N ASN A 121 20.45 -9.79 -16.29
CA ASN A 121 21.02 -8.63 -16.98
C ASN A 121 22.23 -8.00 -16.26
N PHE A 122 22.26 -8.06 -14.92
CA PHE A 122 23.27 -7.39 -14.08
C PHE A 122 24.06 -8.34 -13.16
N GLY A 123 23.68 -9.62 -13.09
CA GLY A 123 24.35 -10.65 -12.29
C GLY A 123 23.75 -10.88 -10.90
N SER A 124 24.06 -12.03 -10.31
CA SER A 124 23.50 -12.48 -9.01
C SER A 124 23.89 -11.57 -7.84
N GLN A 125 25.07 -10.96 -7.87
CA GLN A 125 25.47 -10.03 -6.81
C GLN A 125 24.56 -8.79 -6.74
N VAL A 126 24.10 -8.26 -7.89
CA VAL A 126 23.18 -7.12 -7.93
C VAL A 126 21.79 -7.52 -7.45
N GLU A 127 21.34 -8.72 -7.79
CA GLU A 127 20.09 -9.29 -7.24
C GLU A 127 20.14 -9.38 -5.71
N VAL A 128 21.23 -9.88 -5.13
CA VAL A 128 21.38 -9.98 -3.66
C VAL A 128 21.33 -8.61 -3.01
N PHE A 129 22.04 -7.60 -3.53
CA PHE A 129 21.95 -6.24 -2.99
C PHE A 129 20.56 -5.63 -3.17
N PHE A 130 19.86 -5.94 -4.25
CA PHE A 130 18.47 -5.51 -4.44
C PHE A 130 17.55 -6.09 -3.35
N VAL A 131 17.72 -7.37 -3.01
CA VAL A 131 16.97 -8.04 -1.95
C VAL A 131 17.30 -7.42 -0.59
N ILE A 132 18.59 -7.21 -0.27
CA ILE A 132 19.01 -6.58 0.98
C ILE A 132 18.40 -5.19 1.13
N LEU A 133 18.49 -4.35 0.10
CA LEU A 133 17.91 -3.00 0.12
C LEU A 133 16.38 -3.04 0.29
N THR A 134 15.70 -3.96 -0.39
CA THR A 134 14.24 -4.12 -0.25
C THR A 134 13.86 -4.62 1.15
N ALA A 135 14.63 -5.53 1.73
CA ALA A 135 14.43 -6.03 3.09
C ALA A 135 14.66 -4.95 4.16
N LEU A 136 15.61 -4.05 3.92
CA LEU A 136 15.91 -2.91 4.79
C LEU A 136 14.88 -1.77 4.68
N GLN A 137 13.93 -1.83 3.74
CA GLN A 137 12.90 -0.80 3.53
C GLN A 137 11.55 -1.22 4.10
N PHE A 138 11.03 -0.44 5.04
CA PHE A 138 9.71 -0.66 5.62
C PHE A 138 8.57 -0.68 4.59
N HIS A 139 8.51 0.33 3.72
CA HIS A 139 7.30 0.65 2.95
C HIS A 139 6.90 -0.44 1.94
N VAL A 140 7.83 -0.98 1.16
CA VAL A 140 7.51 -1.98 0.11
C VAL A 140 6.90 -3.24 0.73
N LEU A 141 7.55 -3.81 1.74
CA LEU A 141 7.13 -5.06 2.37
C LEU A 141 5.93 -4.88 3.31
N PHE A 142 5.77 -3.71 3.92
CA PHE A 142 4.57 -3.41 4.69
C PHE A 142 3.34 -3.25 3.79
N TYR A 143 3.46 -2.51 2.68
CA TYR A 143 2.34 -2.25 1.80
C TYR A 143 1.99 -3.40 0.86
N CYS A 144 2.91 -4.33 0.52
CA CYS A 144 2.60 -5.41 -0.41
C CYS A 144 1.47 -6.35 0.08
N THR A 145 1.16 -6.36 1.38
CA THR A 145 0.08 -7.14 2.00
C THR A 145 -1.18 -6.32 2.29
N ARG A 146 -1.21 -5.04 1.88
CA ARG A 146 -2.30 -4.09 2.12
C ARG A 146 -3.15 -3.98 0.86
N PRO A 147 -4.47 -4.23 0.92
CA PRO A 147 -5.35 -4.26 -0.25
C PRO A 147 -5.69 -2.85 -0.75
N LEU A 148 -4.66 -2.16 -1.24
CA LEU A 148 -4.76 -0.84 -1.83
C LEU A 148 -4.76 -0.97 -3.36
N PRO A 149 -5.53 -0.14 -4.10
CA PRO A 149 -5.44 -0.12 -5.56
C PRO A 149 -4.02 0.15 -6.08
N ASN A 150 -3.24 0.95 -5.33
CA ASN A 150 -1.82 1.20 -5.60
C ASN A 150 -0.98 -0.08 -5.64
N ILE A 151 -1.31 -1.06 -4.79
CA ILE A 151 -0.52 -2.28 -4.62
C ILE A 151 -0.89 -3.31 -5.67
N LEU A 152 -2.17 -3.37 -6.04
CA LEU A 152 -2.62 -4.15 -7.20
C LEU A 152 -1.98 -3.61 -8.50
N ALA A 153 -1.97 -2.29 -8.69
CA ALA A 153 -1.25 -1.65 -9.80
C ALA A 153 0.27 -1.92 -9.73
N PHE A 154 0.86 -1.86 -8.54
CA PHE A 154 2.29 -2.14 -8.31
C PHE A 154 2.70 -3.54 -8.78
N GLY A 155 1.86 -4.56 -8.56
CA GLY A 155 2.10 -5.92 -9.06
C GLY A 155 2.24 -5.96 -10.59
N LEU A 156 1.35 -5.28 -11.30
CA LEU A 156 1.42 -5.18 -12.77
C LEU A 156 2.62 -4.35 -13.24
N VAL A 157 2.99 -3.30 -12.51
CA VAL A 157 4.20 -2.51 -12.80
C VAL A 157 5.46 -3.36 -12.62
N ASN A 158 5.53 -4.23 -11.60
CA ASN A 158 6.64 -5.18 -11.45
C ASN A 158 6.73 -6.15 -12.65
N LEU A 159 5.58 -6.65 -13.14
CA LEU A 159 5.55 -7.45 -14.36
C LEU A 159 6.02 -6.64 -15.57
N ALA A 160 5.56 -5.40 -15.71
CA ALA A 160 5.97 -4.52 -16.79
C ALA A 160 7.49 -4.28 -16.78
N TYR A 161 8.07 -4.00 -15.62
CA TYR A 161 9.53 -3.88 -15.47
C TYR A 161 10.25 -5.19 -15.79
N GLY A 162 9.74 -6.34 -15.35
CA GLY A 162 10.30 -7.63 -15.75
C GLY A 162 10.29 -7.83 -17.28
N TYR A 163 9.17 -7.58 -17.95
CA TYR A 163 9.10 -7.71 -19.42
C TYR A 163 9.94 -6.67 -20.15
N TRP A 164 10.07 -5.46 -19.60
CA TRP A 164 10.96 -4.43 -20.12
C TRP A 164 12.42 -4.90 -20.10
N PHE A 165 12.87 -5.52 -19.01
CA PHE A 165 14.22 -6.07 -18.89
C PHE A 165 14.43 -7.33 -19.73
N LYS A 166 13.36 -8.12 -19.95
CA LYS A 166 13.37 -9.27 -20.87
C LYS A 166 13.43 -8.87 -22.35
N GLY A 167 13.22 -7.58 -22.67
CA GLY A 167 13.16 -7.07 -24.05
C GLY A 167 11.80 -7.23 -24.73
N SER A 168 10.76 -7.64 -23.99
CA SER A 168 9.39 -7.72 -24.51
C SER A 168 8.64 -6.41 -24.23
N PHE A 169 8.99 -5.38 -25.00
CA PHE A 169 8.53 -4.01 -24.77
C PHE A 169 7.00 -3.84 -24.91
N TYR A 170 6.37 -4.52 -25.88
CA TYR A 170 4.92 -4.48 -26.06
C TYR A 170 4.17 -5.12 -24.89
N ALA A 171 4.67 -6.23 -24.33
CA ALA A 171 4.10 -6.82 -23.13
C ALA A 171 4.22 -5.86 -21.94
N ALA A 172 5.37 -5.20 -21.77
CA ALA A 172 5.56 -4.19 -20.72
C ALA A 172 4.54 -3.05 -20.82
N LEU A 173 4.32 -2.51 -22.02
CA LEU A 173 3.29 -1.48 -22.25
C LEU A 173 1.89 -2.00 -21.95
N ASN A 174 1.54 -3.22 -22.39
CA ASN A 174 0.21 -3.78 -22.15
C ASN A 174 -0.08 -3.94 -20.64
N TYR A 175 0.88 -4.39 -19.83
CA TYR A 175 0.72 -4.45 -18.37
C TYR A 175 0.55 -3.06 -17.73
N LEU A 176 1.26 -2.04 -18.22
CA LEU A 176 1.10 -0.67 -17.75
C LEU A 176 -0.26 -0.07 -18.13
N ILE A 177 -0.76 -0.35 -19.33
CA ILE A 177 -2.10 0.04 -19.78
C ILE A 177 -3.17 -0.64 -18.93
N PHE A 178 -3.03 -1.94 -18.66
CA PHE A 178 -3.93 -2.65 -17.75
C PHE A 178 -3.95 -1.99 -16.37
N ALA A 179 -2.77 -1.73 -15.79
CA ALA A 179 -2.67 -1.06 -14.49
C ALA A 179 -3.34 0.32 -14.49
N THR A 180 -3.21 1.05 -15.60
CA THR A 180 -3.77 2.40 -15.79
C THR A 180 -5.30 2.39 -15.85
N ILE A 181 -5.88 1.50 -16.65
CA ILE A 181 -7.32 1.48 -16.94
C ILE A 181 -8.12 0.82 -15.83
N VAL A 182 -7.57 -0.24 -15.23
CA VAL A 182 -8.30 -1.06 -14.25
C VAL A 182 -8.10 -0.54 -12.83
N PHE A 183 -6.86 -0.24 -12.43
CA PHE A 183 -6.55 0.02 -11.02
C PHE A 183 -6.28 1.47 -10.68
N ARG A 184 -5.52 2.18 -11.51
CA ARG A 184 -5.07 3.55 -11.24
C ARG A 184 -4.71 4.32 -12.49
N CYS A 185 -5.55 5.27 -12.87
CA CYS A 185 -5.29 6.17 -14.00
C CYS A 185 -3.97 6.95 -13.91
N ASP A 186 -3.49 7.22 -12.69
CA ASP A 186 -2.21 7.86 -12.41
C ASP A 186 -0.98 7.15 -13.00
N ILE A 187 -1.05 5.83 -13.23
CA ILE A 187 0.05 5.06 -13.84
C ILE A 187 0.28 5.50 -15.30
N LEU A 188 -0.67 6.22 -15.91
CA LEU A 188 -0.46 6.93 -17.17
C LEU A 188 0.79 7.82 -17.13
N LEU A 189 1.05 8.49 -16.00
CA LEU A 189 2.23 9.33 -15.80
C LEU A 189 3.56 8.54 -15.84
N LEU A 190 3.51 7.21 -15.69
CA LEU A 190 4.65 6.32 -15.89
C LEU A 190 4.66 5.74 -17.31
N VAL A 191 3.49 5.42 -17.87
CA VAL A 191 3.36 4.90 -19.25
C VAL A 191 3.91 5.91 -20.25
N SER A 192 3.57 7.19 -20.11
CA SER A 192 4.00 8.24 -21.03
C SER A 192 5.53 8.37 -21.15
N PRO A 193 6.29 8.59 -20.07
CA PRO A 193 7.74 8.71 -20.19
C PRO A 193 8.42 7.39 -20.56
N LEU A 194 7.90 6.23 -20.12
CA LEU A 194 8.48 4.93 -20.49
C LEU A 194 8.24 4.63 -21.97
N GLY A 195 7.03 4.87 -22.47
CA GLY A 195 6.70 4.72 -23.89
C GLY A 195 7.51 5.67 -24.77
N LEU A 196 7.71 6.91 -24.34
CA LEU A 196 8.57 7.87 -25.02
C LEU A 196 10.02 7.39 -25.09
N GLU A 197 10.59 6.93 -23.98
CA GLU A 197 11.95 6.39 -23.94
C GLU A 197 12.11 5.21 -24.92
N LEU A 198 11.12 4.29 -24.96
CA LEU A 198 11.13 3.15 -25.89
C LEU A 198 11.05 3.55 -27.36
N LEU A 199 10.35 4.65 -27.67
CA LEU A 199 10.28 5.22 -29.02
C LEU A 199 11.60 5.89 -29.40
N LEU A 200 12.17 6.67 -28.50
CA LEU A 200 13.46 7.35 -28.69
C LEU A 200 14.60 6.35 -28.85
N SER A 201 14.59 5.25 -28.11
CA SER A 201 15.55 4.15 -28.25
C SER A 201 15.29 3.25 -29.46
N ARG A 202 14.27 3.56 -30.29
CA ARG A 202 13.83 2.77 -31.45
C ARG A 202 13.55 1.30 -31.11
N SER A 203 13.22 1.01 -29.85
CA SER A 203 12.92 -0.33 -29.37
C SER A 203 11.51 -0.80 -29.74
N ILE A 204 10.62 0.15 -30.04
CA ILE A 204 9.26 -0.10 -30.53
C ILE A 204 8.92 0.78 -31.73
N SER A 205 8.09 0.28 -32.62
CA SER A 205 7.45 1.08 -33.68
C SER A 205 6.20 1.79 -33.14
N LEU A 206 6.05 3.08 -33.44
CA LEU A 206 4.92 3.91 -33.01
C LEU A 206 3.56 3.31 -33.42
N ARG A 207 3.41 2.91 -34.68
CA ARG A 207 2.15 2.35 -35.18
C ARG A 207 1.76 1.08 -34.42
N LYS A 208 2.71 0.16 -34.25
CA LYS A 208 2.50 -1.10 -33.51
C LYS A 208 2.26 -0.85 -32.03
N ALA A 209 2.92 0.14 -31.44
CA ALA A 209 2.74 0.51 -30.04
C ALA A 209 1.32 1.06 -29.79
N ILE A 210 0.86 1.98 -30.63
CA ILE A 210 -0.51 2.53 -30.57
C ILE A 210 -1.54 1.40 -30.73
N LEU A 211 -1.37 0.53 -31.74
CA LEU A 211 -2.29 -0.58 -31.97
C LEU A 211 -2.33 -1.54 -30.76
N SER A 212 -1.17 -1.93 -30.23
CA SER A 212 -1.08 -2.82 -29.06
C SER A 212 -1.73 -2.19 -27.82
N CYS A 213 -1.45 -0.91 -27.56
CA CYS A 213 -2.02 -0.19 -26.42
C CYS A 213 -3.53 -0.02 -26.57
N LEU A 214 -4.03 0.28 -27.78
CA LEU A 214 -5.45 0.47 -28.06
C LEU A 214 -6.23 -0.84 -27.92
N VAL A 215 -5.73 -1.95 -28.48
CA VAL A 215 -6.36 -3.27 -28.32
C VAL A 215 -6.41 -3.66 -26.84
N THR A 216 -5.30 -3.48 -26.12
CA THR A 216 -5.25 -3.77 -24.67
C THR A 216 -6.20 -2.87 -23.90
N ALA A 217 -6.29 -1.59 -24.26
CA ALA A 217 -7.16 -0.63 -23.61
C ALA A 217 -8.63 -0.98 -23.78
N LEU A 218 -9.06 -1.28 -25.01
CA LEU A 218 -10.44 -1.70 -25.29
C LEU A 218 -10.79 -2.99 -24.55
N PHE A 219 -9.88 -3.96 -24.51
CA PHE A 219 -10.06 -5.19 -23.72
C PHE A 219 -10.23 -4.89 -22.22
N CYS A 220 -9.36 -4.04 -21.64
CA CYS A 220 -9.41 -3.68 -20.23
C CYS A 220 -10.68 -2.90 -19.87
N ILE A 221 -11.11 -1.97 -20.75
CA ILE A 221 -12.37 -1.22 -20.60
C ILE A 221 -13.56 -2.18 -20.63
N GLY A 222 -13.60 -3.10 -21.59
CA GLY A 222 -14.65 -4.13 -21.66
C GLY A 222 -14.68 -4.99 -20.38
N LEU A 223 -13.52 -5.41 -19.88
CA LEU A 223 -13.40 -6.21 -18.66
C LEU A 223 -13.91 -5.47 -17.41
N THR A 224 -13.46 -4.23 -17.18
CA THR A 224 -13.89 -3.44 -16.01
C THR A 224 -15.37 -3.10 -16.08
N ILE A 225 -15.87 -2.69 -17.26
CA ILE A 225 -17.31 -2.41 -17.41
C ILE A 225 -18.13 -3.67 -17.14
N LEU A 226 -17.73 -4.83 -17.69
CA LEU A 226 -18.47 -6.09 -17.50
C LEU A 226 -18.52 -6.50 -16.03
N VAL A 227 -17.37 -6.57 -15.35
CA VAL A 227 -17.29 -7.03 -13.96
C VAL A 227 -17.90 -6.01 -13.00
N ASP A 228 -17.48 -4.74 -13.14
CA ASP A 228 -17.84 -3.71 -12.16
C ASP A 228 -19.29 -3.28 -12.32
N SER A 229 -19.86 -3.24 -13.53
CA SER A 229 -21.26 -2.85 -13.69
C SER A 229 -22.24 -3.86 -13.09
N VAL A 230 -21.89 -5.15 -13.14
CA VAL A 230 -22.69 -6.21 -12.50
C VAL A 230 -22.66 -6.05 -10.98
N LEU A 231 -21.48 -5.86 -10.40
CA LEU A 231 -21.32 -5.77 -8.94
C LEU A 231 -21.84 -4.43 -8.37
N TRP A 232 -21.72 -3.34 -9.13
CA TRP A 232 -22.25 -2.02 -8.75
C TRP A 232 -23.72 -1.81 -9.12
N ARG A 233 -24.35 -2.75 -9.84
CA ARG A 233 -25.75 -2.66 -10.31
C ARG A 233 -26.04 -1.41 -11.17
N LYS A 234 -25.02 -0.82 -11.77
CA LYS A 234 -25.14 0.32 -12.69
C LYS A 234 -24.00 0.27 -13.71
N LEU A 235 -24.25 0.70 -14.94
CA LEU A 235 -23.20 0.80 -15.95
C LEU A 235 -22.15 1.81 -15.52
N LEU A 236 -20.91 1.37 -15.29
CA LEU A 236 -19.83 2.26 -14.88
C LEU A 236 -18.45 1.73 -15.29
N TRP A 237 -17.52 2.66 -15.42
CA TRP A 237 -16.07 2.40 -15.43
C TRP A 237 -15.47 3.09 -14.19
N PRO A 238 -15.03 2.35 -13.15
CA PRO A 238 -14.70 2.97 -11.87
C PRO A 238 -13.57 4.01 -12.00
N GLU A 239 -12.50 3.66 -12.69
CA GLU A 239 -11.33 4.55 -12.82
C GLU A 239 -11.61 5.79 -13.67
N LEU A 240 -12.59 5.74 -14.59
CA LEU A 240 -13.03 6.95 -15.29
C LEU A 240 -13.76 7.91 -14.34
N GLU A 241 -14.64 7.41 -13.47
CA GLU A 241 -15.28 8.24 -12.43
C GLU A 241 -14.22 8.83 -11.47
N VAL A 242 -13.17 8.05 -11.12
CA VAL A 242 -12.03 8.53 -10.32
C VAL A 242 -11.25 9.63 -11.02
N PHE A 243 -10.95 9.44 -12.30
CA PHE A 243 -10.24 10.45 -13.09
C PHE A 243 -11.08 11.73 -13.22
N TRP A 244 -12.37 11.61 -13.50
CA TRP A 244 -13.29 12.74 -13.60
C TRP A 244 -13.35 13.51 -12.27
N PHE A 245 -13.54 12.80 -11.15
CA PHE A 245 -13.65 13.43 -9.84
C PHE A 245 -12.36 14.15 -9.41
N ASN A 246 -11.19 13.54 -9.63
CA ASN A 246 -9.93 14.09 -9.10
C ASN A 246 -9.27 15.10 -10.04
N SER A 247 -9.24 14.80 -11.34
CA SER A 247 -8.51 15.58 -12.34
C SER A 247 -9.38 16.65 -12.98
N VAL A 248 -10.64 16.33 -13.33
CA VAL A 248 -11.54 17.27 -14.01
C VAL A 248 -12.21 18.21 -13.01
N LEU A 249 -12.76 17.67 -11.91
CA LEU A 249 -13.40 18.49 -10.87
C LEU A 249 -12.40 19.09 -9.86
N ASN A 250 -11.10 18.79 -9.99
CA ASN A 250 -10.01 19.26 -9.14
C ASN A 250 -10.23 19.07 -7.62
N ARG A 251 -11.01 18.05 -7.24
CA ARG A 251 -11.31 17.72 -5.83
C ARG A 251 -10.15 17.03 -5.13
N SER A 252 -9.06 16.73 -5.83
CA SER A 252 -7.84 16.16 -5.25
C SER A 252 -7.27 17.05 -4.12
N SER A 253 -7.44 18.38 -4.20
CA SER A 253 -6.99 19.33 -3.18
C SER A 253 -7.71 19.20 -1.83
N GLU A 254 -8.93 18.63 -1.79
CA GLU A 254 -9.73 18.48 -0.57
C GLU A 254 -9.11 17.47 0.42
N TRP A 255 -8.20 16.62 -0.06
CA TRP A 255 -7.49 15.60 0.71
C TRP A 255 -6.20 16.12 1.35
N GLY A 256 -5.96 17.44 1.27
CA GLY A 256 -4.75 18.11 1.75
C GLY A 256 -3.72 18.29 0.64
N THR A 257 -2.92 19.37 0.77
CA THR A 257 -1.93 19.76 -0.24
C THR A 257 -0.52 19.76 0.30
N HIS A 258 0.44 19.41 -0.57
CA HIS A 258 1.86 19.42 -0.24
C HIS A 258 2.67 20.14 -1.32
N SER A 259 3.81 20.72 -0.93
CA SER A 259 4.71 21.41 -1.84
C SER A 259 5.21 20.49 -2.97
N PHE A 260 5.64 21.10 -4.08
CA PHE A 260 6.16 20.37 -5.25
C PHE A 260 7.32 19.42 -4.87
N HIS A 261 8.27 19.89 -4.07
CA HIS A 261 9.47 19.14 -3.68
C HIS A 261 9.22 18.05 -2.61
N TRP A 262 7.99 17.86 -2.13
CA TRP A 262 7.67 16.94 -1.04
C TRP A 262 8.09 15.50 -1.32
N TYR A 263 7.94 15.02 -2.56
CA TYR A 263 8.38 13.66 -2.90
C TYR A 263 9.90 13.49 -2.77
N PHE A 264 10.70 14.47 -3.19
CA PHE A 264 12.15 14.41 -3.14
C PHE A 264 12.72 14.66 -1.74
N THR A 265 12.09 15.54 -0.97
CA THR A 265 12.57 15.94 0.37
C THR A 265 12.06 15.03 1.48
N SER A 266 10.89 14.40 1.31
CA SER A 266 10.22 13.65 2.37
C SER A 266 9.90 12.21 1.98
N ALA A 267 9.22 11.98 0.86
CA ALA A 267 8.71 10.64 0.54
C ALA A 267 9.83 9.66 0.11
N LEU A 268 10.66 10.05 -0.85
CA LEU A 268 11.75 9.23 -1.36
C LEU A 268 12.83 8.94 -0.30
N PRO A 269 13.32 9.92 0.51
CA PRO A 269 14.29 9.62 1.56
C PRO A 269 13.74 8.64 2.61
N ARG A 270 12.47 8.79 3.00
CA ARG A 270 11.81 7.87 3.96
C ARG A 270 11.55 6.49 3.36
N SER A 271 11.30 6.40 2.05
CA SER A 271 11.00 5.13 1.38
C SER A 271 12.25 4.33 1.04
N LEU A 272 13.28 5.01 0.57
CA LEU A 272 14.49 4.38 0.03
C LEU A 272 15.58 4.20 1.09
N LEU A 273 15.63 5.04 2.13
CA LEU A 273 16.64 4.99 3.19
C LEU A 273 18.07 4.96 2.59
N ALA A 274 18.89 3.94 2.90
CA ALA A 274 20.21 3.76 2.29
C ALA A 274 20.19 3.75 0.75
N ALA A 275 19.11 3.27 0.13
CA ALA A 275 18.99 3.26 -1.32
C ALA A 275 18.91 4.69 -1.90
N TYR A 276 18.51 5.71 -1.12
CA TYR A 276 18.37 7.08 -1.61
C TYR A 276 19.71 7.68 -2.10
N PRO A 277 20.77 7.79 -1.28
CA PRO A 277 22.07 8.24 -1.77
C PRO A 277 22.71 7.25 -2.74
N LEU A 278 22.49 5.94 -2.56
CA LEU A 278 23.10 4.91 -3.42
C LEU A 278 22.54 4.91 -4.83
N PHE A 279 21.24 5.17 -5.06
CA PHE A 279 20.68 5.20 -6.42
C PHE A 279 21.24 6.41 -7.18
N LEU A 280 21.38 7.57 -6.53
CA LEU A 280 22.00 8.75 -7.15
C LEU A 280 23.43 8.42 -7.60
N PHE A 281 24.19 7.74 -6.74
CA PHE A 281 25.53 7.28 -7.10
C PHE A 281 25.50 6.23 -8.23
N GLY A 282 24.53 5.32 -8.24
CA GLY A 282 24.35 4.32 -9.29
C GLY A 282 24.11 4.91 -10.67
N VAL A 283 23.29 5.97 -10.76
CA VAL A 283 23.03 6.72 -12.01
C VAL A 283 24.30 7.38 -12.57
N LEU A 284 25.21 7.81 -11.69
CA LEU A 284 26.51 8.37 -12.09
C LEU A 284 27.48 7.28 -12.55
N LEU A 285 27.48 6.12 -11.89
CA LEU A 285 28.41 5.03 -12.16
C LEU A 285 28.11 4.22 -13.43
N ASP A 286 26.86 3.89 -13.72
CA ASP A 286 26.49 3.06 -14.87
C ASP A 286 25.55 3.82 -15.80
N ARG A 287 26.00 4.18 -17.01
CA ARG A 287 25.17 4.88 -17.99
C ARG A 287 23.98 4.04 -18.46
N ARG A 288 24.07 2.70 -18.42
CA ARG A 288 23.01 1.79 -18.88
C ARG A 288 21.76 1.90 -17.99
N ILE A 289 21.92 2.26 -16.71
CA ILE A 289 20.77 2.38 -15.80
C ILE A 289 19.91 3.60 -16.09
N ARG A 290 20.46 4.61 -16.80
CA ARG A 290 19.76 5.87 -17.11
C ARG A 290 18.52 5.64 -17.96
N PHE A 291 18.60 4.71 -18.91
CA PHE A 291 17.48 4.25 -19.73
C PHE A 291 16.28 3.80 -18.88
N TYR A 292 16.54 3.20 -17.70
CA TYR A 292 15.49 2.75 -16.80
C TYR A 292 15.06 3.82 -15.78
N VAL A 293 16.01 4.57 -15.25
CA VAL A 293 15.79 5.55 -14.18
C VAL A 293 15.14 6.84 -14.69
N ILE A 294 15.45 7.30 -15.91
CA ILE A 294 14.92 8.56 -16.45
C ILE A 294 13.39 8.52 -16.55
N PRO A 295 12.75 7.47 -17.11
CA PRO A 295 11.29 7.39 -17.14
C PRO A 295 10.64 7.41 -15.76
N VAL A 296 11.26 6.73 -14.80
CA VAL A 296 10.74 6.62 -13.43
C VAL A 296 10.93 7.93 -12.64
N LEU A 297 12.05 8.62 -12.81
CA LEU A 297 12.24 9.96 -12.27
C LEU A 297 11.24 10.95 -12.88
N SER A 298 11.00 10.85 -14.19
CA SER A 298 10.01 11.67 -14.89
C SER A 298 8.61 11.44 -14.34
N PHE A 299 8.23 10.19 -14.08
CA PHE A 299 6.99 9.84 -13.38
C PHE A 299 6.88 10.56 -12.02
N VAL A 300 7.91 10.50 -11.16
CA VAL A 300 7.89 11.19 -9.85
C VAL A 300 7.81 12.71 -10.01
N LEU A 301 8.51 13.29 -10.99
CA LEU A 301 8.46 14.73 -11.28
C LEU A 301 7.07 15.19 -11.77
N LEU A 302 6.45 14.41 -12.67
CA LEU A 302 5.10 14.69 -13.15
C LEU A 302 4.09 14.58 -12.01
N TYR A 303 4.18 13.53 -11.20
CA TYR A 303 3.31 13.35 -10.03
C TYR A 303 3.51 14.49 -9.00
N SER A 304 4.72 15.02 -8.87
CA SER A 304 5.03 16.13 -7.96
C SER A 304 4.23 17.41 -8.26
N LYS A 305 3.73 17.58 -9.48
CA LYS A 305 2.87 18.70 -9.87
C LYS A 305 1.45 18.61 -9.28
N LEU A 306 0.99 17.41 -8.90
CA LEU A 306 -0.35 17.23 -8.33
C LEU A 306 -0.40 17.78 -6.88
N PRO A 307 -1.49 18.44 -6.48
CA PRO A 307 -1.58 19.12 -5.18
C PRO A 307 -1.54 18.13 -4.02
N HIS A 308 -2.32 17.05 -4.11
CA HIS A 308 -2.36 15.99 -3.12
C HIS A 308 -1.28 14.95 -3.38
N LYS A 309 -0.57 14.56 -2.32
CA LYS A 309 0.60 13.69 -2.40
C LYS A 309 0.59 12.68 -1.28
N GLU A 310 0.90 11.44 -1.61
CA GLU A 310 1.05 10.36 -0.64
C GLU A 310 2.17 9.42 -1.09
N LEU A 311 2.89 8.85 -0.14
CA LEU A 311 4.03 7.98 -0.42
C LEU A 311 3.63 6.76 -1.28
N ARG A 312 2.46 6.18 -1.03
CA ARG A 312 1.96 5.02 -1.77
C ARG A 312 1.71 5.27 -3.26
N PHE A 313 1.54 6.52 -3.69
CA PHE A 313 1.31 6.85 -5.10
C PHE A 313 2.56 6.67 -5.95
N ILE A 314 3.74 6.85 -5.36
CA ILE A 314 5.03 6.68 -6.05
C ILE A 314 5.69 5.33 -5.76
N ILE A 315 4.99 4.38 -5.11
CA ILE A 315 5.59 3.10 -4.71
C ILE A 315 6.15 2.31 -5.90
N SER A 316 5.53 2.46 -7.06
CA SER A 316 5.96 1.91 -8.35
C SER A 316 7.36 2.37 -8.78
N SER A 317 7.86 3.49 -8.26
CA SER A 317 9.21 3.97 -8.58
C SER A 317 10.32 3.23 -7.81
N LEU A 318 10.00 2.66 -6.64
CA LEU A 318 10.99 2.14 -5.71
C LEU A 318 11.82 0.97 -6.26
N PRO A 319 11.27 -0.01 -7.01
CA PRO A 319 12.07 -1.11 -7.56
C PRO A 319 13.20 -0.62 -8.49
N ILE A 320 12.94 0.36 -9.35
CA ILE A 320 13.97 0.84 -10.29
C ILE A 320 15.05 1.65 -9.55
N PHE A 321 14.69 2.41 -8.53
CA PHE A 321 15.68 3.07 -7.66
C PHE A 321 16.49 2.08 -6.83
N ASN A 322 15.87 1.02 -6.31
CA ASN A 322 16.57 -0.06 -5.61
C ASN A 322 17.53 -0.81 -6.52
N LEU A 323 17.18 -1.03 -7.78
CA LEU A 323 18.10 -1.61 -8.75
C LEU A 323 19.33 -0.73 -8.96
N SER A 324 19.14 0.57 -9.18
CA SER A 324 20.25 1.51 -9.35
C SER A 324 21.16 1.55 -8.11
N ALA A 325 20.57 1.57 -6.92
CA ALA A 325 21.30 1.47 -5.66
C ALA A 325 22.03 0.13 -5.50
N ALA A 326 21.44 -0.97 -5.94
CA ALA A 326 22.07 -2.30 -5.88
C ALA A 326 23.28 -2.43 -6.80
N ILE A 327 23.24 -1.81 -7.99
CA ILE A 327 24.39 -1.72 -8.90
C ILE A 327 25.53 -0.93 -8.23
N ALA A 328 25.22 0.20 -7.60
CA ALA A 328 26.20 0.99 -6.85
C ALA A 328 26.81 0.18 -5.70
N ALA A 329 25.98 -0.48 -4.88
CA ALA A 329 26.43 -1.31 -3.77
C ALA A 329 27.34 -2.47 -4.23
N SER A 330 26.97 -3.13 -5.34
CA SER A 330 27.78 -4.18 -5.96
C SER A 330 29.15 -3.66 -6.39
N ARG A 331 29.20 -2.48 -7.03
CA ARG A 331 30.46 -1.85 -7.45
C ARG A 331 31.34 -1.46 -6.26
N ILE A 332 30.73 -0.93 -5.20
CA ILE A 332 31.43 -0.58 -3.95
C ILE A 332 32.04 -1.83 -3.32
N TYR A 333 31.26 -2.90 -3.18
CA TYR A 333 31.72 -4.16 -2.60
C TYR A 333 32.89 -4.77 -3.39
N ASN A 334 32.82 -4.76 -4.72
CA ASN A 334 33.88 -5.33 -5.57
C ASN A 334 35.19 -4.54 -5.50
N ASN A 335 35.12 -3.23 -5.28
CA ASN A 335 36.32 -2.37 -5.18
C ASN A 335 36.78 -2.10 -3.74
N ARG A 336 36.18 -2.72 -2.72
CA ARG A 336 36.39 -2.43 -1.29
C ARG A 336 37.85 -2.47 -0.79
N LYS A 337 38.76 -3.12 -1.52
CA LYS A 337 40.19 -3.18 -1.19
C LYS A 337 40.96 -1.91 -1.59
N LYS A 338 40.43 -1.07 -2.46
CA LYS A 338 41.06 0.20 -2.89
C LYS A 338 40.78 1.30 -1.85
N SER A 339 41.76 2.17 -1.59
CA SER A 339 41.72 3.17 -0.50
C SER A 339 40.41 3.98 -0.44
N PHE A 340 40.05 4.70 -1.50
CA PHE A 340 38.81 5.49 -1.56
C PHE A 340 37.53 4.62 -1.40
N TRP A 341 37.50 3.46 -2.05
CA TRP A 341 36.35 2.54 -2.03
C TRP A 341 36.18 1.83 -0.69
N LYS A 342 37.24 1.68 0.11
CA LYS A 342 37.17 1.17 1.48
C LYS A 342 36.29 2.08 2.35
N TYR A 343 36.48 3.39 2.26
CA TYR A 343 35.65 4.36 2.99
C TYR A 343 34.18 4.32 2.52
N LEU A 344 33.94 4.25 1.21
CA LEU A 344 32.58 4.09 0.67
C LEU A 344 31.92 2.79 1.12
N TYR A 345 32.67 1.70 1.23
CA TYR A 345 32.17 0.42 1.72
C TYR A 345 31.76 0.50 3.19
N VAL A 346 32.60 1.10 4.04
CA VAL A 346 32.26 1.34 5.47
C VAL A 346 31.03 2.26 5.59
N ALA A 347 30.97 3.34 4.80
CA ALA A 347 29.81 4.22 4.77
C ALA A 347 28.52 3.49 4.32
N MET A 348 28.61 2.63 3.31
CA MET A 348 27.48 1.81 2.84
C MET A 348 26.98 0.86 3.94
N LEU A 349 27.88 0.20 4.67
CA LEU A 349 27.50 -0.65 5.81
C LEU A 349 26.83 0.17 6.92
N GLY A 350 27.38 1.35 7.24
CA GLY A 350 26.75 2.28 8.18
C GLY A 350 25.33 2.68 7.75
N LEU A 351 25.13 3.00 6.47
CA LEU A 351 23.82 3.31 5.91
C LEU A 351 22.84 2.14 6.02
N PHE A 352 23.31 0.89 5.86
CA PHE A 352 22.45 -0.30 6.04
C PHE A 352 21.99 -0.46 7.49
N VAL A 353 22.90 -0.27 8.46
CA VAL A 353 22.56 -0.32 9.90
C VAL A 353 21.57 0.80 10.26
N ILE A 354 21.81 2.02 9.78
CA ILE A 354 20.88 3.14 9.99
C ILE A 354 19.51 2.84 9.36
N SER A 355 19.49 2.25 8.15
CA SER A 355 18.23 1.88 7.48
C SER A 355 17.45 0.84 8.26
N LEU A 356 18.14 -0.15 8.84
CA LEU A 356 17.51 -1.14 9.71
C LEU A 356 16.86 -0.45 10.93
N GLY A 357 17.58 0.45 11.60
CA GLY A 357 17.06 1.24 12.71
C GLY A 357 15.83 2.08 12.31
N CYS A 358 15.89 2.79 11.19
CA CYS A 358 14.77 3.56 10.64
C CYS A 358 13.56 2.69 10.30
N THR A 359 13.77 1.49 9.76
CA THR A 359 12.70 0.55 9.44
C THR A 359 12.04 0.00 10.71
N VAL A 360 12.81 -0.33 11.75
CA VAL A 360 12.27 -0.71 13.06
C VAL A 360 11.43 0.41 13.67
N LEU A 361 11.94 1.65 13.67
CA LEU A 361 11.21 2.82 14.20
C LEU A 361 9.90 3.08 13.43
N THR A 362 9.94 3.00 12.10
CA THR A 362 8.77 3.20 11.24
C THR A 362 7.74 2.08 11.42
N PHE A 363 8.20 0.84 11.61
CA PHE A 363 7.34 -0.28 11.96
C PHE A 363 6.67 -0.07 13.31
N MET A 364 7.41 0.28 14.36
CA MET A 364 6.84 0.53 15.69
C MET A 364 5.82 1.68 15.66
N ALA A 365 6.10 2.75 14.91
CA ALA A 365 5.15 3.84 14.71
C ALA A 365 3.87 3.37 13.99
N SER A 366 4.01 2.49 12.99
CA SER A 366 2.89 1.95 12.23
C SER A 366 2.05 0.94 13.01
N TYR A 367 2.69 0.11 13.85
CA TYR A 367 2.02 -0.82 14.77
C TYR A 367 1.02 -0.09 15.67
N GLU A 368 1.45 1.06 16.22
CA GLU A 368 0.64 1.90 17.12
C GLU A 368 -0.34 2.84 16.37
N ASN A 369 -0.38 2.78 15.04
CA ASN A 369 -1.23 3.64 14.21
C ASN A 369 -2.61 3.03 13.94
N TYR A 370 -3.12 2.11 14.77
CA TYR A 370 -4.46 1.53 14.59
C TYR A 370 -5.39 1.68 15.81
N PRO A 371 -5.46 2.88 16.44
CA PRO A 371 -6.21 3.06 17.69
C PRO A 371 -7.70 2.73 17.56
N SER A 372 -8.32 2.99 16.40
CA SER A 372 -9.72 2.63 16.15
C SER A 372 -9.96 1.11 16.18
N GLY A 373 -9.04 0.32 15.63
CA GLY A 373 -9.16 -1.15 15.64
C GLY A 373 -9.05 -1.71 17.07
N HIS A 374 -8.16 -1.12 17.88
CA HIS A 374 -8.03 -1.46 19.30
C HIS A 374 -9.26 -1.02 20.11
N ALA A 375 -9.83 0.15 19.82
CA ALA A 375 -11.07 0.62 20.44
C ALA A 375 -12.24 -0.35 20.18
N LEU A 376 -12.40 -0.79 18.93
CA LEU A 376 -13.42 -1.79 18.56
C LEU A 376 -13.21 -3.13 19.26
N LYS A 377 -11.96 -3.61 19.31
CA LYS A 377 -11.64 -4.85 20.01
C LYS A 377 -11.93 -4.74 21.51
N ALA A 378 -11.68 -3.60 22.13
CA ALA A 378 -12.00 -3.36 23.53
C ALA A 378 -13.53 -3.41 23.76
N LEU A 379 -14.31 -2.73 22.92
CA LEU A 379 -15.77 -2.77 22.97
C LEU A 379 -16.33 -4.20 22.81
N HIS A 380 -15.83 -4.97 21.83
CA HIS A 380 -16.27 -6.35 21.62
C HIS A 380 -15.94 -7.26 22.82
N LYS A 381 -14.77 -7.09 23.44
CA LYS A 381 -14.37 -7.87 24.62
C LYS A 381 -15.27 -7.64 25.83
N MET A 382 -15.88 -6.45 25.94
CA MET A 382 -16.76 -6.10 27.04
C MET A 382 -18.18 -6.69 26.88
N GLY A 383 -18.41 -7.60 25.90
CA GLY A 383 -19.69 -8.28 25.70
C GLY A 383 -20.78 -7.40 25.05
N LEU A 384 -20.43 -6.18 24.69
CA LEU A 384 -21.35 -5.17 24.15
C LEU A 384 -21.50 -5.25 22.62
N GLY A 385 -21.12 -6.39 22.03
CA GLY A 385 -21.08 -6.64 20.59
C GLY A 385 -22.22 -7.49 20.04
N SER A 386 -23.26 -7.80 20.83
CA SER A 386 -24.40 -8.59 20.34
C SER A 386 -25.45 -7.69 19.66
N GLU A 387 -25.55 -7.93 18.35
CA GLU A 387 -26.63 -7.66 17.39
C GLU A 387 -27.42 -6.33 17.43
N LYS A 388 -27.28 -5.60 16.30
CA LYS A 388 -28.23 -4.68 15.64
C LYS A 388 -28.17 -3.17 15.84
N ASN A 389 -27.55 -2.59 16.88
CA ASN A 389 -27.55 -1.11 17.04
C ASN A 389 -26.18 -0.45 17.26
N PHE A 390 -25.09 -1.20 17.16
CA PHE A 390 -23.78 -0.67 17.47
C PHE A 390 -22.99 -0.33 16.22
N LEU A 391 -22.74 0.97 16.09
CA LEU A 391 -21.66 1.56 15.31
C LEU A 391 -21.93 1.86 13.82
N LYS A 392 -22.48 3.05 13.55
CA LYS A 392 -22.04 3.78 12.35
C LYS A 392 -20.73 4.48 12.70
N GLN A 393 -19.64 3.99 12.11
CA GLN A 393 -18.30 4.54 12.28
C GLN A 393 -18.17 5.86 11.50
N ASN A 394 -18.79 6.94 11.99
CA ASN A 394 -18.56 8.27 11.45
C ASN A 394 -17.30 8.85 12.08
N ILE A 395 -16.15 8.54 11.46
CA ILE A 395 -14.91 9.25 11.74
C ILE A 395 -15.06 10.66 11.17
N CYS A 396 -15.42 11.63 12.02
CA CYS A 396 -15.38 13.05 11.68
C CYS A 396 -13.91 13.48 11.54
N ARG A 397 -13.29 13.15 10.40
CA ARG A 397 -12.02 13.73 9.95
C ARG A 397 -12.31 14.95 9.09
N LYS A 398 -11.49 16.00 9.21
CA LYS A 398 -11.46 17.08 8.20
C LYS A 398 -11.21 16.45 6.83
N GLY A 399 -12.25 16.34 6.00
CA GLY A 399 -12.17 15.95 4.59
C GLY A 399 -13.00 14.74 4.14
N THR A 400 -13.39 13.80 5.01
CA THR A 400 -13.85 12.46 4.54
C THR A 400 -15.33 12.10 4.66
N GLN A 401 -16.22 12.97 5.15
CA GLN A 401 -17.65 12.68 5.10
C GLN A 401 -18.45 13.93 4.71
N LYS A 402 -18.82 14.01 3.43
CA LYS A 402 -19.73 15.03 2.89
C LYS A 402 -20.95 14.46 2.15
N LYS A 403 -21.19 13.14 2.19
CA LYS A 403 -22.35 12.52 1.50
C LYS A 403 -23.64 12.43 2.32
N LYS A 404 -23.58 12.73 3.62
CA LYS A 404 -24.74 13.18 4.39
C LYS A 404 -24.29 14.45 5.07
N GLY A 405 -25.07 15.53 5.05
CA GLY A 405 -24.71 16.86 5.56
C GLY A 405 -24.43 16.96 7.06
N PHE A 406 -23.76 15.99 7.67
CA PHE A 406 -23.35 15.99 9.06
C PHE A 406 -22.10 16.86 9.22
N ARG A 407 -22.30 18.12 9.58
CA ARG A 407 -21.29 18.82 10.39
C ARG A 407 -21.17 18.08 11.72
N CYS A 408 -19.97 17.98 12.28
CA CYS A 408 -19.74 17.36 13.60
C CYS A 408 -20.56 18.00 14.75
N LYS A 409 -21.33 19.07 14.49
CA LYS A 409 -22.27 19.71 15.40
C LYS A 409 -23.64 19.00 15.50
N ASN A 410 -24.00 18.07 14.60
CA ASN A 410 -25.34 17.48 14.53
C ASN A 410 -25.47 16.06 15.10
N PHE A 411 -24.47 15.55 15.83
CA PHE A 411 -24.53 14.20 16.46
C PHE A 411 -25.59 14.06 17.56
N ARG A 412 -26.21 15.18 17.99
CA ARG A 412 -27.32 15.18 18.96
C ARG A 412 -28.60 14.50 18.41
N VAL A 413 -28.71 14.36 17.09
CA VAL A 413 -29.94 13.90 16.41
C VAL A 413 -29.99 12.38 16.21
N GLU A 414 -28.85 11.69 16.32
CA GLU A 414 -28.80 10.23 16.14
C GLU A 414 -28.54 9.53 17.49
N ASN A 415 -29.48 8.66 17.90
CA ASN A 415 -29.44 7.87 19.14
C ASN A 415 -28.43 6.70 19.04
N PHE A 416 -27.14 6.99 18.83
CA PHE A 416 -26.13 5.93 18.88
C PHE A 416 -25.85 5.55 20.33
N THR A 417 -25.66 4.26 20.59
CA THR A 417 -25.33 3.79 21.94
C THR A 417 -23.83 3.95 22.26
N TYR A 418 -22.94 3.67 21.29
CA TYR A 418 -21.51 4.03 21.35
C TYR A 418 -21.08 4.83 20.12
N LEU A 419 -20.13 5.74 20.31
CA LEU A 419 -19.55 6.59 19.27
C LEU A 419 -18.02 6.63 19.41
N LEU A 420 -17.29 6.39 18.33
CA LEU A 420 -15.83 6.56 18.28
C LEU A 420 -15.51 7.91 17.63
N SER A 421 -14.62 8.69 18.26
CA SER A 421 -14.23 10.01 17.74
C SER A 421 -12.77 10.35 18.01
N GLU A 422 -12.22 11.25 17.20
CA GLU A 422 -10.92 11.88 17.46
C GLU A 422 -11.01 12.98 18.55
N HIS A 423 -12.22 13.40 18.92
CA HIS A 423 -12.47 14.42 19.95
C HIS A 423 -12.75 13.81 21.33
N ALA A 424 -12.15 14.40 22.36
CA ALA A 424 -12.32 13.99 23.77
C ALA A 424 -13.68 14.35 24.36
N LEU A 425 -14.36 15.36 23.80
CA LEU A 425 -15.64 15.86 24.27
C LEU A 425 -16.64 15.93 23.12
N ILE A 426 -17.79 15.29 23.31
CA ILE A 426 -18.93 15.34 22.39
C ILE A 426 -20.20 15.60 23.20
N HIS A 427 -20.93 16.64 22.85
CA HIS A 427 -22.18 16.96 23.53
C HIS A 427 -23.21 15.83 23.40
N GLY A 428 -23.82 15.42 24.52
CA GLY A 428 -24.79 14.32 24.58
C GLY A 428 -24.16 12.94 24.78
N TYR A 429 -22.84 12.85 24.85
CA TYR A 429 -22.13 11.60 25.09
C TYR A 429 -21.09 11.75 26.21
N LYS A 430 -20.92 10.69 27.01
CA LYS A 430 -19.90 10.60 28.05
C LYS A 430 -18.69 9.84 27.51
N CYS A 431 -17.49 10.40 27.66
CA CYS A 431 -16.26 9.72 27.29
C CYS A 431 -16.03 8.53 28.25
N LEU A 432 -15.96 7.32 27.69
CA LEU A 432 -15.85 6.07 28.44
C LEU A 432 -14.38 5.68 28.64
N PHE A 433 -13.61 5.68 27.56
CA PHE A 433 -12.16 5.45 27.60
C PHE A 433 -11.48 5.99 26.35
N SER A 434 -10.16 6.17 26.44
CA SER A 434 -9.34 6.59 25.31
C SER A 434 -8.30 5.54 24.93
N ILE A 435 -8.03 5.43 23.63
CA ILE A 435 -6.97 4.60 23.09
C ILE A 435 -5.86 5.52 22.59
N LYS A 436 -4.68 5.29 23.16
CA LYS A 436 -3.45 5.97 22.75
C LYS A 436 -2.99 5.45 21.39
N GLY A 437 -2.48 6.35 20.57
CA GLY A 437 -1.84 6.03 19.29
C GLY A 437 -0.54 6.80 19.14
N PHE A 438 0.24 6.44 18.12
CA PHE A 438 1.49 7.11 17.81
C PHE A 438 1.29 8.64 17.62
N SER A 439 2.13 9.44 18.26
CA SER A 439 2.12 10.91 18.10
C SER A 439 3.46 11.50 17.69
N GLY A 440 4.58 10.84 18.00
CA GLY A 440 5.91 11.32 17.65
C GLY A 440 7.01 10.47 18.25
N ALA A 441 8.26 10.79 17.94
CA ALA A 441 9.44 10.18 18.54
C ALA A 441 10.18 11.24 19.36
N ARG A 442 10.65 10.87 20.57
CA ARG A 442 11.46 11.71 21.44
C ARG A 442 12.80 11.03 21.69
N LEU A 443 13.88 11.76 21.40
CA LEU A 443 15.23 11.39 21.79
C LEU A 443 15.41 11.64 23.29
N HIS A 444 15.97 10.68 24.00
CA HIS A 444 16.32 10.83 25.40
C HIS A 444 17.66 10.15 25.68
N VAL A 445 18.29 10.57 26.77
CA VAL A 445 19.53 9.94 27.25
C VAL A 445 19.14 8.65 27.97
N GLY A 446 19.43 7.49 27.36
CA GLY A 446 19.05 6.17 27.84
C GLY A 446 18.97 5.14 26.70
N PHE A 447 18.80 3.86 27.04
CA PHE A 447 18.54 2.81 26.05
C PHE A 447 17.09 2.30 26.18
N PRO A 448 16.30 2.29 25.09
CA PRO A 448 16.65 2.72 23.73
C PRO A 448 16.68 4.26 23.59
N PRO A 449 17.59 4.85 22.79
CA PRO A 449 17.78 6.31 22.71
C PRO A 449 16.59 7.07 22.10
N ILE A 450 15.65 6.35 21.49
CA ILE A 450 14.43 6.91 20.88
C ILE A 450 13.23 6.23 21.54
N SER A 451 12.37 7.04 22.15
CA SER A 451 11.09 6.62 22.69
C SER A 451 9.95 7.09 21.80
N LEU A 452 8.94 6.25 21.59
CA LEU A 452 7.73 6.68 20.88
C LEU A 452 6.73 7.30 21.85
N VAL A 453 6.35 8.54 21.58
CA VAL A 453 5.35 9.28 22.34
C VAL A 453 3.97 8.83 21.88
N LYS A 454 3.16 8.36 22.82
CA LYS A 454 1.78 7.91 22.60
C LYS A 454 0.82 8.87 23.27
N ASN A 455 -0.06 9.48 22.48
CA ASN A 455 -1.12 10.35 22.97
C ASN A 455 -2.49 9.73 22.67
N PRO A 456 -3.54 10.01 23.46
CA PRO A 456 -4.90 9.66 23.10
C PRO A 456 -5.25 10.15 21.68
N LYS A 457 -5.65 9.22 20.80
CA LYS A 457 -6.03 9.54 19.41
C LYS A 457 -7.48 9.22 19.10
N VAL A 458 -8.04 8.22 19.79
CA VAL A 458 -9.44 7.81 19.63
C VAL A 458 -10.07 7.73 21.00
N TYR A 459 -11.23 8.34 21.12
CA TYR A 459 -12.06 8.36 22.31
C TYR A 459 -13.32 7.57 22.02
N VAL A 460 -13.68 6.69 22.95
CA VAL A 460 -14.91 5.92 22.89
C VAL A 460 -15.91 6.59 23.81
N HIS A 461 -17.06 6.93 23.25
CA HIS A 461 -18.11 7.69 23.89
C HIS A 461 -19.37 6.84 24.01
N GLY A 462 -20.04 6.93 25.16
CA GLY A 462 -21.32 6.29 25.43
C GLY A 462 -22.44 7.33 25.48
N ASN A 463 -23.62 6.98 25.01
CA ASN A 463 -24.76 7.90 25.03
C ASN A 463 -25.13 8.28 26.47
N ALA A 464 -25.16 9.57 26.77
CA ALA A 464 -25.48 10.07 28.11
C ALA A 464 -26.98 9.93 28.47
N ALA A 465 -27.85 9.61 27.51
CA ALA A 465 -29.24 9.28 27.76
C ALA A 465 -29.45 7.78 28.07
N ASN A 466 -28.49 6.92 27.75
CA ASN A 466 -28.60 5.49 28.01
C ASN A 466 -28.07 5.15 29.42
N LYS A 467 -29.01 4.89 30.34
CA LYS A 467 -28.69 4.57 31.74
C LYS A 467 -27.82 3.32 31.88
N GLU A 468 -28.05 2.28 31.08
CA GLU A 468 -27.27 1.02 31.15
C GLU A 468 -25.79 1.27 30.85
N VAL A 469 -25.51 2.13 29.85
CA VAL A 469 -24.14 2.48 29.47
C VAL A 469 -23.45 3.30 30.58
N ILE A 470 -24.17 4.22 31.23
CA ILE A 470 -23.58 5.12 32.22
C ILE A 470 -23.36 4.44 33.57
N HIS A 471 -24.21 3.49 33.94
CA HIS A 471 -24.11 2.75 35.20
C HIS A 471 -22.98 1.70 35.19
N GLN A 472 -22.44 1.33 34.02
CA GLN A 472 -21.25 0.50 33.94
C GLN A 472 -19.99 1.27 34.39
N THR A 473 -19.05 0.56 35.01
CA THR A 473 -17.75 1.11 35.41
C THR A 473 -16.82 1.19 34.22
N TRP A 474 -16.41 2.41 33.86
CA TRP A 474 -15.52 2.67 32.73
C TRP A 474 -14.16 3.20 33.20
N PRO A 475 -13.06 2.89 32.49
CA PRO A 475 -11.71 3.37 32.83
C PRO A 475 -11.58 4.89 32.86
N GLY A 476 -12.46 5.60 32.16
CA GLY A 476 -12.37 7.04 31.96
C GLY A 476 -11.44 7.42 30.81
N CYS A 477 -11.65 8.66 30.36
CA CYS A 477 -10.73 9.40 29.51
C CYS A 477 -9.97 10.38 30.42
#